data_AF-S3A2Q1-F1
#
_entry.id   AF-S3A2Q1-F1
#
_cell.length_a   1.000
_cell.length_b   1.000
_cell.length_c   1.000
_cell.angle_alpha   90.00
_cell.angle_beta   90.00
_cell.angle_gamma   90.00
#
_symmetry.space_group_name_H-M   'P 1'
#
loop_
_entity.id
_entity.type
_entity.pdbx_description
1 polymer ?
#
loop_
_entity_poly.entity_id
_entity_poly.type
_entity_poly.pdbx_seq_one_letter_code
_entity_poly.pdbx_strand_id
1 'polypeptide(L)'
;NLSVKQDNVEDRLNTVNEVKQIFDSFKHSESIALQYARTLVNLSAKQDNVEDRLNTVNEVKQIFDSFKHSEDIALQYAMALANLSVEQDNVEDLLKTSKAVKQIFDSFKHSESIALRYAMVLANLSVEQDNVEDLLKTSKAVKQIFDSFKHSESIALRYAMVLVNLSAEQDNVEDRLSTVNEVKQIFDSFKRSESIALRYAMALVNLSVEQENVEDLLKTSKAVKQIFDS
;
A
#
# COMPACT_ATOMS: atom_id res chain seq x y z
N ASN A 1 7.90 -23.39 -0.89
CA ASN A 1 6.46 -23.13 -1.02
C ASN A 1 6.07 -23.35 -2.48
N LEU A 2 5.42 -24.48 -2.81
CA LEU A 2 5.10 -24.86 -4.20
C LEU A 2 4.05 -23.94 -4.83
N SER A 3 3.12 -23.40 -4.02
CA SER A 3 2.08 -22.48 -4.49
C SER A 3 2.63 -21.24 -5.19
N VAL A 4 3.81 -20.75 -4.79
CA VAL A 4 4.43 -19.56 -5.41
C VAL A 4 4.76 -19.79 -6.89
N LYS A 5 5.06 -21.03 -7.30
CA LYS A 5 5.45 -21.39 -8.68
C LYS A 5 4.28 -21.75 -9.59
N GLN A 6 3.05 -21.80 -9.07
CA GLN A 6 1.87 -22.15 -9.85
C GLN A 6 1.30 -20.90 -10.52
N ASP A 7 1.14 -20.91 -11.84
CA ASP A 7 0.59 -19.76 -12.57
C ASP A 7 -0.95 -19.73 -12.56
N ASN A 8 -1.60 -20.87 -12.32
CA ASN A 8 -3.06 -21.02 -12.32
C ASN A 8 -3.67 -20.88 -10.91
N VAL A 9 -4.80 -20.17 -10.80
CA VAL A 9 -5.60 -20.01 -9.57
C VAL A 9 -6.15 -21.36 -9.09
N GLU A 10 -6.58 -22.23 -10.01
CA GLU A 10 -7.15 -23.55 -9.67
C GLU A 10 -6.14 -24.45 -8.96
N ASP A 11 -4.89 -24.50 -9.46
CA ASP A 11 -3.82 -25.29 -8.83
C ASP A 11 -3.48 -24.77 -7.42
N ARG A 12 -3.56 -23.44 -7.22
CA ARG A 12 -3.38 -22.81 -5.91
C ARG A 12 -4.53 -23.13 -4.97
N LEU A 13 -5.77 -23.13 -5.46
CA LEU A 13 -6.94 -23.50 -4.69
C LEU A 13 -6.87 -24.97 -4.23
N ASN A 14 -6.45 -25.88 -5.11
CA ASN A 14 -6.20 -27.28 -4.76
C ASN A 14 -5.13 -27.41 -3.68
N THR A 15 -4.03 -26.65 -3.80
CA THR A 15 -2.98 -26.61 -2.78
C THR A 15 -3.51 -26.06 -1.45
N VAL A 16 -4.34 -25.01 -1.46
CA VAL A 16 -5.00 -24.46 -0.26
C VAL A 16 -5.87 -25.52 0.41
N ASN A 17 -6.65 -26.29 -0.36
CA ASN A 17 -7.51 -27.35 0.17
C ASN A 17 -6.72 -28.47 0.84
N GLU A 18 -5.58 -28.89 0.26
CA GLU A 18 -4.70 -29.89 0.87
C GLU A 18 -4.07 -29.38 2.17
N VAL A 19 -3.53 -28.15 2.16
CA VAL A 19 -2.93 -27.54 3.36
C VAL A 19 -3.97 -27.31 4.45
N LYS A 20 -5.22 -26.99 4.08
CA LYS A 20 -6.35 -26.87 5.01
C LYS A 20 -6.61 -28.16 5.77
N GLN A 21 -6.61 -29.31 5.09
CA GLN A 21 -6.80 -30.62 5.76
C GLN A 21 -5.73 -30.89 6.81
N ILE A 22 -4.48 -30.51 6.52
CA ILE A 22 -3.38 -30.61 7.47
C ILE A 22 -3.62 -29.65 8.64
N PHE A 23 -3.95 -28.38 8.37
CA PHE A 23 -4.28 -27.41 9.41
C PHE A 23 -5.42 -27.87 10.32
N ASP A 24 -6.48 -28.44 9.74
CA ASP A 24 -7.63 -28.96 10.49
C ASP A 24 -7.25 -30.10 11.44
N SER A 25 -6.21 -30.87 11.12
CA SER A 25 -5.66 -31.93 11.97
C SER A 25 -4.76 -31.39 13.10
N PHE A 26 -4.28 -30.15 12.97
CA PHE A 26 -3.31 -29.54 13.90
C PHE A 26 -3.66 -28.08 14.25
N LYS A 27 -4.92 -27.80 14.57
CA LYS A 27 -5.47 -26.42 14.74
C LYS A 27 -4.74 -25.56 15.77
N HIS A 28 -4.02 -26.15 16.72
CA HIS A 28 -3.26 -25.44 17.75
C HIS A 28 -1.78 -25.21 17.40
N SER A 29 -1.32 -25.70 16.25
CA SER A 29 0.05 -25.51 15.79
C SER A 29 0.19 -24.18 15.05
N GLU A 30 0.86 -23.21 15.68
CA GLU A 30 1.15 -21.91 15.05
C GLU A 30 1.95 -22.07 13.76
N SER A 31 2.91 -23.00 13.70
CA SER A 31 3.72 -23.21 12.50
C SER A 31 2.88 -23.73 11.33
N ILE A 32 1.92 -24.62 11.58
CA ILE A 32 1.01 -25.12 10.53
C ILE A 32 0.00 -24.03 10.14
N ALA A 33 -0.54 -23.31 11.12
CA ALA A 33 -1.42 -22.16 10.89
C ALA A 33 -0.76 -21.08 10.01
N LEU A 34 0.51 -20.77 10.28
CA LEU A 34 1.30 -19.83 9.49
C LEU A 34 1.51 -20.32 8.06
N GLN A 35 1.79 -21.60 7.85
CA GLN A 35 1.91 -22.14 6.48
C GLN A 35 0.56 -22.10 5.74
N TYR A 36 -0.54 -22.35 6.44
CA TYR A 36 -1.86 -22.22 5.85
C TYR A 36 -2.16 -20.78 5.44
N ALA A 37 -1.93 -19.82 6.34
CA ALA A 37 -2.08 -18.40 6.05
C ALA A 37 -1.21 -17.93 4.88
N ARG A 38 0.05 -18.39 4.77
CA ARG A 38 0.93 -18.11 3.62
C ARG A 38 0.39 -18.65 2.31
N THR A 39 -0.22 -19.83 2.33
CA THR A 39 -0.81 -20.45 1.14
C THR A 39 -2.04 -19.68 0.68
N LEU A 40 -2.88 -19.24 1.63
CA LEU A 40 -4.01 -18.35 1.38
C LEU A 40 -3.58 -17.00 0.79
N VAL A 41 -2.56 -16.35 1.35
CA VAL A 41 -2.01 -15.09 0.81
C VAL A 41 -1.49 -15.26 -0.63
N ASN A 42 -0.86 -16.40 -0.93
CA ASN A 42 -0.43 -16.72 -2.28
C ASN A 42 -1.59 -16.95 -3.25
N LEU A 43 -2.72 -17.47 -2.79
CA LEU A 43 -3.95 -17.59 -3.57
C LEU A 43 -4.52 -16.19 -3.86
N SER A 44 -4.67 -15.33 -2.85
CA SER A 44 -5.27 -14.00 -3.04
C SER A 44 -4.46 -13.09 -3.95
N ALA A 45 -3.15 -13.27 -4.04
CA ALA A 45 -2.31 -12.55 -5.01
C ALA A 45 -2.60 -12.89 -6.49
N LYS A 46 -3.42 -13.92 -6.75
CA LYS A 46 -3.80 -14.38 -8.10
C LYS A 46 -5.31 -14.40 -8.33
N GLN A 47 -6.12 -14.17 -7.30
CA GLN A 47 -7.58 -14.08 -7.46
C GLN A 47 -7.93 -12.76 -8.15
N ASP A 48 -8.76 -12.81 -9.18
CA ASP A 48 -9.07 -11.63 -10.02
C ASP A 48 -10.40 -10.96 -9.66
N ASN A 49 -11.00 -11.32 -8.53
CA ASN A 49 -12.24 -10.67 -8.06
C ASN A 49 -12.23 -10.43 -6.54
N VAL A 50 -13.01 -9.43 -6.14
CA VAL A 50 -13.11 -8.94 -4.76
C VAL A 50 -13.70 -9.99 -3.83
N GLU A 51 -14.72 -10.74 -4.26
CA GLU A 51 -15.42 -11.73 -3.43
C GLU A 51 -14.49 -12.87 -3.00
N ASP A 52 -13.72 -13.42 -3.93
CA ASP A 52 -12.73 -14.46 -3.69
C ASP A 52 -11.60 -13.97 -2.77
N ARG A 53 -11.10 -12.75 -2.98
CA ARG A 53 -10.09 -12.15 -2.10
C ARG A 53 -10.66 -11.92 -0.69
N LEU A 54 -11.92 -11.50 -0.58
CA LEU A 54 -12.59 -11.28 0.70
C LEU A 54 -12.79 -12.60 1.46
N ASN A 55 -13.17 -13.67 0.77
CA ASN A 55 -13.26 -15.01 1.36
C ASN A 55 -11.90 -15.46 1.92
N THR A 56 -10.83 -15.28 1.15
CA THR A 56 -9.46 -15.56 1.59
C THR A 56 -9.06 -14.72 2.81
N VAL A 57 -9.36 -13.42 2.80
CA VAL A 57 -9.12 -12.50 3.94
C VAL A 57 -9.85 -12.99 5.19
N ASN A 58 -11.11 -13.40 5.07
CA ASN A 58 -11.90 -13.91 6.18
C ASN A 58 -11.31 -15.18 6.78
N GLU A 59 -10.77 -16.07 5.95
CA GLU A 59 -10.11 -17.28 6.44
C GLU A 59 -8.78 -16.98 7.14
N VAL A 60 -7.95 -16.08 6.57
CA VAL A 60 -6.71 -15.63 7.23
C VAL A 60 -7.02 -14.89 8.55
N LYS A 61 -8.12 -14.14 8.61
CA LYS A 61 -8.58 -13.48 9.83
C LYS A 61 -8.89 -14.49 10.94
N GLN A 62 -9.56 -15.60 10.62
CA GLN A 62 -9.85 -16.66 11.60
C GLN A 62 -8.57 -17.28 12.18
N ILE A 63 -7.55 -17.44 11.33
CA ILE A 63 -6.22 -17.89 11.77
C ILE A 63 -5.60 -16.84 12.69
N PHE A 64 -5.59 -15.57 12.29
CA PHE A 64 -5.07 -14.47 13.13
C PHE A 64 -5.80 -14.38 14.48
N ASP A 65 -7.12 -14.52 14.50
CA ASP A 65 -7.91 -14.50 15.73
C ASP A 65 -7.55 -15.63 16.70
N SER A 66 -7.01 -16.74 16.19
CA SER A 66 -6.51 -17.86 17.00
C SER A 66 -5.08 -17.65 17.52
N PHE A 67 -4.30 -16.76 16.88
CA PHE A 67 -2.88 -16.51 17.15
C PHE A 67 -2.57 -15.00 17.23
N LYS A 68 -3.37 -14.23 17.98
CA LYS A 68 -3.36 -12.74 17.99
C LYS A 68 -2.02 -12.09 18.35
N HIS A 69 -1.11 -12.83 18.99
CA HIS A 69 0.21 -12.34 19.39
C HIS A 69 1.33 -12.69 18.39
N SER A 70 1.02 -13.47 17.35
CA SER A 70 1.98 -13.85 16.32
C SER A 70 2.13 -12.76 15.27
N GLU A 71 3.29 -12.09 15.24
CA GLU A 71 3.59 -11.09 14.22
C GLU A 71 3.60 -11.69 12.81
N ASP A 72 4.11 -12.92 12.65
CA ASP A 72 4.18 -13.60 11.35
C ASP A 72 2.79 -13.83 10.76
N ILE A 73 1.81 -14.24 11.59
CA ILE A 73 0.43 -14.44 11.17
C ILE A 73 -0.28 -13.09 10.98
N ALA A 74 -0.03 -12.11 11.85
CA ALA A 74 -0.54 -10.75 11.69
C ALA A 74 -0.09 -10.13 10.35
N LEU A 75 1.16 -10.37 9.95
CA LEU A 75 1.68 -9.97 8.66
C LEU A 75 0.95 -10.67 7.52
N GLN A 76 0.65 -11.98 7.62
CA GLN A 76 -0.15 -12.65 6.58
C GLN A 76 -1.54 -12.03 6.46
N TYR A 77 -2.18 -11.68 7.57
CA TYR A 77 -3.48 -11.02 7.54
C TYR A 77 -3.41 -9.62 6.89
N ALA A 78 -2.40 -8.83 7.24
CA ALA A 78 -2.15 -7.54 6.59
C ALA A 78 -1.84 -7.67 5.09
N MET A 79 -1.13 -8.72 4.67
CA MET A 79 -0.86 -9.03 3.27
C MET A 79 -2.14 -9.40 2.50
N ALA A 80 -3.01 -10.24 3.08
CA ALA A 80 -4.28 -10.59 2.47
C ALA A 80 -5.18 -9.36 2.27
N LEU A 81 -5.24 -8.47 3.28
CA LEU A 81 -5.97 -7.20 3.18
C LEU A 81 -5.36 -6.26 2.13
N ALA A 82 -4.03 -6.18 2.02
CA ALA A 82 -3.38 -5.41 0.97
C ALA A 82 -3.71 -5.97 -0.43
N ASN A 83 -3.73 -7.30 -0.61
CA ASN A 83 -4.18 -7.91 -1.85
C ASN A 83 -5.65 -7.56 -2.13
N LEU A 84 -6.55 -7.67 -1.15
CA LEU A 84 -7.95 -7.28 -1.31
C LEU A 84 -8.08 -5.84 -1.82
N SER A 85 -7.33 -4.91 -1.23
CA SER A 85 -7.39 -3.48 -1.60
C SER A 85 -6.97 -3.15 -3.04
N VAL A 86 -6.31 -4.07 -3.75
CA VAL A 86 -5.93 -3.86 -5.15
C VAL A 86 -7.12 -4.03 -6.10
N GLU A 87 -8.13 -4.84 -5.73
CA GLU A 87 -9.35 -5.04 -6.56
C GLU A 87 -10.53 -4.19 -6.08
N GLN A 88 -10.41 -3.52 -4.94
CA GLN A 88 -11.47 -2.67 -4.41
C GLN A 88 -11.46 -1.33 -5.16
N ASP A 89 -12.59 -0.98 -5.73
CA ASP A 89 -12.86 0.30 -6.42
C ASP A 89 -13.77 1.23 -5.62
N ASN A 90 -14.23 0.79 -4.44
CA ASN A 90 -15.11 1.53 -3.56
C ASN A 90 -14.35 2.11 -2.35
N VAL A 91 -14.42 3.43 -2.17
CA VAL A 91 -13.80 4.17 -1.06
C VAL A 91 -14.25 3.65 0.32
N GLU A 92 -15.52 3.32 0.52
CA GLU A 92 -16.03 2.83 1.80
C GLU A 92 -15.39 1.49 2.18
N ASP A 93 -15.24 0.59 1.21
CA ASP A 93 -14.64 -0.71 1.43
C ASP A 93 -13.13 -0.62 1.61
N LEU A 94 -12.44 0.26 0.87
CA LEU A 94 -11.03 0.58 1.10
C LEU A 94 -10.80 1.21 2.48
N LEU A 95 -11.72 2.04 2.98
CA LEU A 95 -11.68 2.58 4.34
C LEU A 95 -11.84 1.48 5.40
N LYS A 96 -12.71 0.48 5.18
CA LYS A 96 -12.84 -0.68 6.08
C LYS A 96 -11.55 -1.50 6.09
N THR A 97 -10.99 -1.79 4.92
CA THR A 97 -9.71 -2.52 4.77
C THR A 97 -8.58 -1.76 5.45
N SER A 98 -8.47 -0.44 5.23
CA SER A 98 -7.49 0.44 5.86
C SER A 98 -7.60 0.41 7.39
N LYS A 99 -8.81 0.51 7.95
CA LYS A 99 -9.05 0.40 9.40
C LYS A 99 -8.61 -0.96 9.94
N ALA A 100 -8.88 -2.05 9.23
CA ALA A 100 -8.46 -3.39 9.65
C ALA A 100 -6.93 -3.51 9.68
N VAL A 101 -6.21 -3.07 8.64
CA VAL A 101 -4.75 -3.09 8.64
C VAL A 101 -4.16 -2.15 9.69
N LYS A 102 -4.78 -0.98 9.92
CA LYS A 102 -4.38 -0.06 10.99
C LYS A 102 -4.42 -0.74 12.36
N GLN A 103 -5.47 -1.50 12.67
CA GLN A 103 -5.58 -2.22 13.95
C GLN A 103 -4.44 -3.25 14.12
N ILE A 104 -4.06 -3.92 13.04
CA ILE A 104 -2.91 -4.83 13.03
C ILE A 104 -1.63 -4.03 13.29
N PHE A 105 -1.40 -2.95 12.54
CA PHE A 105 -0.22 -2.09 12.71
C PHE A 105 -0.12 -1.51 14.12
N ASP A 106 -1.23 -1.07 14.72
CA ASP A 106 -1.27 -0.56 16.09
C ASP A 106 -0.87 -1.62 17.13
N SER A 107 -1.05 -2.91 16.81
CA SER A 107 -0.63 -4.04 17.65
C SER A 107 0.85 -4.40 17.45
N PHE A 108 1.42 -4.06 16.29
CA PHE A 108 2.79 -4.40 15.87
C PHE A 108 3.54 -3.18 15.32
N LYS A 109 3.55 -2.07 16.08
CA LYS A 109 3.99 -0.73 15.62
C LYS A 109 5.43 -0.63 15.12
N HIS A 110 6.28 -1.59 15.48
CA HIS A 110 7.69 -1.65 15.06
C HIS A 110 7.92 -2.52 13.83
N SER A 111 6.88 -3.19 13.32
CA SER A 111 6.97 -4.04 12.14
C SER A 111 6.89 -3.21 10.85
N GLU A 112 8.04 -3.00 10.20
CA GLU A 112 8.10 -2.30 8.91
C GLU A 112 7.27 -3.03 7.84
N SER A 113 7.26 -4.37 7.86
CA SER A 113 6.50 -5.16 6.88
C SER A 113 5.00 -4.91 6.98
N ILE A 114 4.46 -4.82 8.20
CA ILE A 114 3.04 -4.51 8.43
C ILE A 114 2.76 -3.04 8.10
N ALA A 115 3.65 -2.13 8.51
CA ALA A 115 3.57 -0.71 8.19
C ALA A 115 3.49 -0.47 6.68
N LEU A 116 4.30 -1.19 5.90
CA LEU A 116 4.26 -1.15 4.44
C LEU A 116 2.92 -1.61 3.88
N ARG A 117 2.32 -2.68 4.41
CA ARG A 117 0.97 -3.12 3.99
C ARG A 117 -0.08 -2.07 4.29
N TYR A 118 0.03 -1.38 5.43
CA TYR A 118 -0.86 -0.29 5.76
C TYR A 118 -0.71 0.89 4.77
N ALA A 119 0.52 1.29 4.47
CA ALA A 119 0.81 2.34 3.49
C ALA A 119 0.34 1.96 2.07
N MET A 120 0.43 0.68 1.68
CA MET A 120 -0.10 0.19 0.40
C MET A 120 -1.62 0.35 0.31
N VAL A 121 -2.37 -0.07 1.33
CA VAL A 121 -3.83 0.07 1.36
C VAL A 121 -4.24 1.55 1.32
N LEU A 122 -3.52 2.43 2.03
CA LEU A 122 -3.77 3.87 1.99
C LEU A 122 -3.45 4.47 0.61
N ALA A 123 -2.42 3.99 -0.08
CA ALA A 123 -2.11 4.43 -1.44
C ALA A 123 -3.16 3.95 -2.46
N ASN A 124 -3.75 2.77 -2.27
CA ASN A 124 -4.88 2.32 -3.10
C ASN A 124 -6.13 3.13 -2.78
N LEU A 125 -6.41 3.40 -1.51
CA LEU A 125 -7.48 4.31 -1.08
C LEU A 125 -7.35 5.69 -1.73
N SER A 126 -6.14 6.27 -1.80
CA SER A 126 -5.96 7.58 -2.43
C SER A 126 -6.18 7.59 -3.93
N VAL A 127 -6.20 6.44 -4.62
CA VAL A 127 -6.51 6.39 -6.06
C VAL A 127 -8.01 6.61 -6.28
N GLU A 128 -8.85 6.08 -5.39
CA GLU A 128 -10.31 6.17 -5.50
C GLU A 128 -10.92 7.41 -4.82
N GLN A 129 -10.10 8.20 -4.12
CA GLN A 129 -10.54 9.44 -3.46
C GLN A 129 -10.48 10.63 -4.44
N ASP A 130 -11.59 11.33 -4.58
CA ASP A 130 -11.74 12.57 -5.38
C ASP A 130 -11.81 13.84 -4.51
N ASN A 131 -11.89 13.68 -3.19
CA ASN A 131 -12.00 14.80 -2.25
C ASN A 131 -10.64 15.15 -1.63
N VAL A 132 -10.21 16.42 -1.78
CA VAL A 132 -8.95 16.95 -1.24
C VAL A 132 -8.83 16.78 0.28
N GLU A 133 -9.91 16.97 1.04
CA GLU A 133 -9.86 16.84 2.51
C GLU A 133 -9.57 15.40 2.93
N ASP A 134 -10.16 14.44 2.23
CA ASP A 134 -9.94 13.02 2.49
C ASP A 134 -8.55 12.57 2.02
N LEU A 135 -8.08 13.05 0.87
CA LEU A 135 -6.69 12.85 0.42
C LEU A 135 -5.68 13.44 1.40
N LEU A 136 -5.94 14.61 1.99
CA LEU A 136 -5.10 15.19 3.04
C LEU A 136 -5.06 14.32 4.30
N LYS A 137 -6.19 13.71 4.70
CA LYS A 137 -6.22 12.76 5.84
C LYS A 137 -5.40 11.50 5.51
N THR A 138 -5.57 10.95 4.31
CA THR A 138 -4.81 9.78 3.84
C THR A 138 -3.31 10.09 3.77
N SER A 139 -2.93 11.23 3.20
CA SER A 139 -1.55 11.74 3.14
C SER A 139 -0.93 11.84 4.54
N LYS A 140 -1.63 12.48 5.50
CA LYS A 140 -1.17 12.58 6.89
C LYS A 140 -0.97 11.21 7.54
N ALA A 141 -1.85 10.24 7.28
CA ALA A 141 -1.72 8.89 7.80
C ALA A 141 -0.46 8.19 7.24
N VAL A 142 -0.22 8.27 5.92
CA VAL A 142 0.98 7.67 5.32
C VAL A 142 2.25 8.40 5.74
N LYS A 143 2.20 9.73 5.91
CA LYS A 143 3.30 10.52 6.47
C LYS A 143 3.73 10.03 7.85
N GLN A 144 2.77 9.77 8.74
CA GLN A 144 3.07 9.24 10.08
C GLN A 144 3.78 7.88 10.02
N ILE A 145 3.38 7.03 9.08
CA ILE A 145 4.06 5.75 8.83
C ILE A 145 5.48 6.01 8.33
N PHE A 146 5.65 6.85 7.30
CA PHE A 146 6.97 7.20 6.77
C PHE A 146 7.90 7.81 7.82
N ASP A 147 7.39 8.71 8.67
CA ASP A 147 8.15 9.32 9.75
C ASP A 147 8.64 8.29 10.80
N SER A 148 7.94 7.16 10.93
CA SER A 148 8.34 6.03 11.78
C SER A 148 9.38 5.11 11.11
N PHE A 149 9.44 5.13 9.78
CA PHE A 149 10.29 4.25 8.95
C PHE A 149 11.03 5.06 7.86
N LYS A 150 11.72 6.14 8.26
CA LYS A 150 12.29 7.16 7.33
C LYS A 150 13.29 6.63 6.30
N HIS A 151 13.87 5.46 6.53
CA HIS A 151 14.82 4.83 5.63
C HIS A 151 14.18 3.80 4.67
N SER A 152 12.87 3.57 4.79
CA SER A 152 12.15 2.62 3.95
C SER A 152 11.76 3.26 2.63
N GLU A 153 12.49 2.93 1.56
CA GLU A 153 12.17 3.39 0.20
C GLU A 153 10.77 2.95 -0.24
N SER A 154 10.35 1.73 0.13
CA SER A 154 9.03 1.22 -0.24
C SER A 154 7.89 2.01 0.40
N ILE A 155 8.03 2.42 1.67
CA ILE A 155 7.04 3.28 2.35
C ILE A 155 7.10 4.70 1.78
N ALA A 156 8.30 5.22 1.54
CA ALA A 156 8.50 6.53 0.91
C ALA A 156 7.83 6.62 -0.46
N LEU A 157 7.92 5.55 -1.27
CA LEU A 157 7.24 5.45 -2.55
C LEU A 157 5.71 5.51 -2.40
N ARG A 158 5.14 4.79 -1.43
CA ARG A 158 3.68 4.87 -1.16
C ARG A 158 3.28 6.26 -0.72
N TYR A 159 4.11 6.95 0.06
CA TYR A 159 3.85 8.32 0.45
C TYR A 159 3.86 9.27 -0.75
N ALA A 160 4.87 9.18 -1.60
CA ALA A 160 4.96 9.96 -2.83
C ALA A 160 3.78 9.70 -3.79
N MET A 161 3.26 8.47 -3.86
CA MET A 161 2.06 8.15 -4.65
C MET A 161 0.82 8.90 -4.14
N VAL A 162 0.58 8.88 -2.82
CA VAL A 162 -0.56 9.58 -2.21
C VAL A 162 -0.45 11.09 -2.44
N LEU A 163 0.76 11.65 -2.34
CA LEU A 163 1.01 13.08 -2.60
C LEU A 163 0.77 13.44 -4.07
N VAL A 164 1.10 12.55 -5.02
CA VAL A 164 0.77 12.75 -6.44
C VAL A 164 -0.75 12.81 -6.63
N ASN A 165 -1.50 11.88 -6.06
CA ASN A 165 -2.97 11.90 -6.16
C ASN A 165 -3.56 13.16 -5.50
N LEU A 166 -3.07 13.54 -4.32
CA LEU A 166 -3.45 14.80 -3.67
C LEU A 166 -3.20 16.02 -4.57
N SER A 167 -2.03 16.10 -5.21
CA SER A 167 -1.70 17.21 -6.11
C SER A 167 -2.55 17.25 -7.38
N ALA A 168 -3.14 16.13 -7.80
CA ALA A 168 -4.03 16.10 -8.96
C ALA A 168 -5.38 16.77 -8.65
N GLU A 169 -5.87 16.64 -7.42
CA GLU A 169 -7.17 17.16 -6.99
C GLU A 169 -7.12 18.56 -6.34
N GLN A 170 -5.92 19.07 -6.00
CA GLN A 170 -5.79 20.41 -5.40
C GLN A 170 -6.07 21.51 -6.43
N ASP A 171 -6.99 22.44 -6.17
CA ASP A 171 -7.35 23.48 -7.14
C ASP A 171 -6.49 24.75 -7.10
N ASN A 172 -5.54 24.85 -6.18
CA ASN A 172 -4.71 26.04 -6.04
C ASN A 172 -3.21 25.73 -6.13
N VAL A 173 -2.49 26.67 -6.77
CA VAL A 173 -1.06 26.53 -7.06
C VAL A 173 -0.19 26.49 -5.80
N GLU A 174 -0.60 27.16 -4.71
CA GLU A 174 0.18 27.21 -3.46
C GLU A 174 0.17 25.85 -2.75
N ASP A 175 -0.99 25.21 -2.65
CA ASP A 175 -1.16 23.88 -2.09
C ASP A 175 -0.45 22.83 -2.95
N ARG A 176 -0.60 22.88 -4.29
CA ARG A 176 0.14 22.00 -5.20
C ARG A 176 1.64 22.15 -5.02
N LEU A 177 2.14 23.39 -4.92
CA LEU A 177 3.56 23.67 -4.72
C LEU A 177 4.06 23.10 -3.38
N SER A 178 3.27 23.24 -2.31
CA SER A 178 3.57 22.66 -1.00
C SER A 178 3.70 21.13 -1.09
N THR A 179 2.74 20.47 -1.73
CA THR A 179 2.73 19.03 -1.96
C THR A 179 3.93 18.58 -2.82
N VAL A 180 4.26 19.29 -3.89
CA VAL A 180 5.44 19.04 -4.73
C VAL A 180 6.74 19.17 -3.94
N ASN A 181 6.85 20.17 -3.07
CA ASN A 181 8.02 20.35 -2.22
C ASN A 181 8.20 19.18 -1.24
N GLU A 182 7.11 18.59 -0.76
CA GLU A 182 7.18 17.39 0.07
C GLU A 182 7.63 16.17 -0.73
N VAL A 183 7.12 15.96 -1.95
CA VAL A 183 7.63 14.90 -2.84
C VAL A 183 9.10 15.10 -3.18
N LYS A 184 9.54 16.36 -3.38
CA LYS A 184 10.95 16.70 -3.58
C LYS A 184 11.82 16.27 -2.39
N GLN A 185 11.38 16.51 -1.15
CA GLN A 185 12.13 16.07 0.04
C GLN A 185 12.29 14.55 0.10
N ILE A 186 11.24 13.81 -0.29
CA ILE A 186 11.31 12.36 -0.43
C ILE A 186 12.35 11.98 -1.50
N PHE A 187 12.26 12.57 -2.69
CA PHE A 187 13.22 12.34 -3.77
C PHE A 187 14.67 12.63 -3.34
N ASP A 188 14.91 13.75 -2.66
CA ASP A 188 16.25 14.11 -2.16
C ASP A 188 16.81 13.08 -1.17
N SER A 189 15.94 12.38 -0.44
CA SER A 189 16.32 11.29 0.47
C SER A 189 16.60 9.97 -0.26
N PHE A 190 16.04 9.77 -1.46
CA PHE A 190 16.11 8.55 -2.26
C PHE A 190 16.50 8.82 -3.72
N LYS A 191 17.54 9.64 -3.96
CA LYS A 191 17.90 10.15 -5.30
C LYS A 191 18.12 9.09 -6.39
N ARG A 192 18.49 7.86 -6.01
CA ARG A 192 18.73 6.76 -6.94
C ARG A 192 17.47 5.95 -7.28
N SER A 193 16.34 6.27 -6.66
CA SER A 193 15.08 5.56 -6.88
C SER A 193 14.35 6.13 -8.09
N GLU A 194 14.39 5.40 -9.21
CA GLU A 194 13.67 5.75 -10.43
C GLU A 194 12.16 5.88 -10.20
N SER A 195 11.60 5.02 -9.35
CA SER A 195 10.16 5.07 -9.03
C SER A 195 9.78 6.34 -8.27
N ILE A 196 10.61 6.81 -7.33
CA ILE A 196 10.37 8.07 -6.61
C ILE A 196 10.63 9.28 -7.52
N ALA A 197 11.68 9.22 -8.35
CA ALA A 197 11.95 10.23 -9.37
C ALA A 197 10.75 10.44 -10.30
N LEU A 198 10.12 9.35 -10.76
CA LEU A 198 8.89 9.38 -11.53
C LEU A 198 7.75 10.07 -10.77
N ARG A 199 7.55 9.76 -9.49
CA ARG A 199 6.51 10.44 -8.68
C ARG A 199 6.78 11.93 -8.52
N TYR A 200 8.05 12.33 -8.38
CA TYR A 200 8.40 13.74 -8.33
C TYR A 200 8.11 14.45 -9.66
N ALA A 201 8.43 13.83 -10.79
CA ALA A 201 8.08 14.35 -12.11
C ALA A 201 6.55 14.48 -12.30
N MET A 202 5.77 13.48 -11.86
CA MET A 202 4.29 13.54 -11.93
C MET A 202 3.72 14.70 -11.10
N ALA A 203 4.23 14.90 -9.88
CA ALA A 203 3.79 16.02 -9.03
C ALA A 203 4.11 17.38 -9.70
N LEU A 204 5.29 17.51 -10.31
CA LEU A 204 5.66 18.71 -11.08
C LEU A 204 4.75 18.94 -12.30
N VAL A 205 4.32 17.87 -12.98
CA VAL A 205 3.32 17.97 -14.07
C VAL A 205 2.00 18.48 -13.52
N ASN A 206 1.50 17.92 -12.41
CA ASN A 206 0.26 18.39 -11.78
C ASN A 206 0.38 19.87 -11.38
N LEU A 207 1.50 20.30 -10.81
CA LEU A 207 1.74 21.71 -10.50
C LEU A 207 1.65 22.60 -11.75
N SER A 208 2.23 22.17 -12.87
CA SER A 208 2.27 22.97 -14.10
C SER A 208 0.89 23.25 -14.71
N VAL A 209 -0.11 22.41 -14.43
CA VAL A 209 -1.47 22.58 -14.93
C VAL A 209 -2.14 23.84 -14.36
N GLU A 210 -1.81 24.24 -13.12
CA GLU A 210 -2.36 25.45 -12.48
C GLU A 210 -1.44 26.68 -12.59
N GLN A 211 -0.25 26.53 -13.20
CA GLN A 211 0.68 27.63 -13.35
C GLN A 211 0.34 28.48 -14.58
N GLU A 212 -0.12 29.70 -14.34
CA GLU A 212 -0.36 30.67 -15.43
C GLU A 212 0.90 31.48 -15.81
N ASN A 213 1.85 31.61 -14.88
CA ASN A 213 3.05 32.43 -15.08
C ASN A 213 4.17 31.64 -15.76
N VAL A 214 4.68 32.16 -16.88
CA VAL A 214 5.79 31.59 -17.65
C VAL A 214 7.06 31.40 -16.82
N GLU A 215 7.36 32.32 -15.90
CA GLU A 215 8.53 32.20 -15.01
C GLU A 215 8.42 30.98 -14.10
N ASP A 216 7.23 30.71 -13.56
CA ASP A 216 6.99 29.58 -12.68
C ASP A 216 6.98 28.25 -13.45
N LEU A 217 6.40 28.24 -14.66
CA LEU A 217 6.52 27.11 -15.59
C LEU A 217 7.99 26.80 -15.95
N LEU A 218 8.82 27.84 -16.15
CA LEU A 218 10.26 27.68 -16.39
C LEU A 218 10.99 27.09 -15.17
N LYS A 219 10.61 27.47 -13.95
CA LYS A 219 11.16 26.87 -12.72
C LYS A 219 10.78 25.39 -12.63
N THR A 220 9.52 25.05 -12.88
CA THR A 220 9.04 23.66 -12.90
C THR A 220 9.77 22.83 -13.96
N SER A 221 9.91 23.35 -15.18
CA SER A 221 10.65 22.68 -16.27
C SER A 221 12.12 22.43 -15.91
N LYS A 222 12.79 23.39 -15.26
CA LYS A 222 14.16 23.21 -14.76
C LYS A 222 14.24 22.13 -13.68
N ALA A 223 13.26 22.08 -12.76
CA ALA A 223 13.21 21.04 -11.74
C ALA A 223 13.06 19.64 -12.36
N VAL A 224 12.20 19.48 -13.37
CA VAL A 224 12.08 18.23 -14.12
C VAL A 224 13.42 17.83 -14.75
N LYS A 225 14.12 18.79 -15.39
CA LYS A 225 15.44 18.51 -15.98
C LYS A 225 16.46 18.03 -14.94
N GLN A 226 16.46 18.63 -13.74
CA GLN A 226 17.38 18.25 -12.67
C GLN A 226 17.19 16.80 -12.19
N ILE A 227 15.98 16.23 -12.31
CA ILE A 227 15.72 14.82 -11.98
C ILE A 227 16.48 13.88 -12.94
N PHE A 228 16.59 14.23 -14.22
CA PHE A 228 17.31 13.43 -15.21
C PHE A 228 18.83 13.54 -15.08
N ASP A 229 19.30 14.67 -14.52
CA ASP A 229 20.72 14.96 -14.36
C ASP A 229 21.30 14.43 -13.04
N SER A 230 20.47 13.91 -12.13
CA SER A 230 20.83 13.44 -10.77
C SER A 230 20.98 11.94 -10.63
#